data_AF-A0A9N9P704-F1
#
_entry.id   AF-A0A9N9P704-F1
#
_cell.length_a   1.000
_cell.length_b   1.000
_cell.length_c   1.000
_cell.angle_alpha   90.00
_cell.angle_beta   90.00
_cell.angle_gamma   90.00
#
_symmetry.space_group_name_H-M   'P 1'
#
loop_
_entity.id
_entity.type
_entity.pdbx_description
1 polymer ?
#
loop_
_entity_poly.entity_id
_entity_poly.type
_entity_poly.pdbx_seq_one_letter_code
_entity_poly.pdbx_strand_id
1 'polypeptide(L)'
;DEFKHGKPYSKGHYGAICQYCTQGRWQCRKPAIMESYLALHCKGDIRPVPDNVRQKWLIYVAKRNEKTKDNDDSDNESLLSKRSKTSHTDFNLFEPISNERNHELNKALIKAFVCAEISFSVINNPFVRDLFKLMVSGYTPPGRLTLASNIFDEEAARVTVRVG
;
A
#
# COMPACT_ATOMS: atom_id res chain seq x y z
N ASP A 1 -25.67 14.99 -2.98
CA ASP A 1 -25.22 13.74 -3.63
C ASP A 1 -24.44 14.02 -4.90
N GLU A 2 -23.18 13.56 -4.94
CA GLU A 2 -22.22 13.69 -6.04
C GLU A 2 -22.33 12.56 -7.07
N PHE A 3 -23.12 11.53 -6.77
CA PHE A 3 -23.31 10.32 -7.59
C PHE A 3 -24.80 10.03 -7.80
N LYS A 4 -25.16 9.54 -8.98
CA LYS A 4 -26.50 9.06 -9.35
C LYS A 4 -26.56 7.54 -9.25
N HIS A 5 -27.77 7.01 -9.02
CA HIS A 5 -28.02 5.57 -9.11
C HIS A 5 -27.80 5.09 -10.54
N GLY A 6 -26.96 4.07 -10.68
CA GLY A 6 -26.75 3.34 -11.91
C GLY A 6 -27.71 2.17 -12.04
N LYS A 7 -27.43 1.26 -12.99
CA LYS A 7 -28.24 0.07 -13.22
C LYS A 7 -28.30 -0.80 -11.94
N PRO A 8 -29.44 -1.48 -11.68
CA PRO A 8 -29.52 -2.47 -10.63
C PRO A 8 -28.54 -3.60 -10.92
N TYR A 9 -27.78 -3.99 -9.90
CA TYR A 9 -26.80 -5.08 -9.98
C TYR A 9 -27.31 -6.33 -9.26
N SER A 10 -27.99 -6.16 -8.13
CA SER A 10 -28.70 -7.22 -7.40
C SER A 10 -29.86 -6.63 -6.60
N LYS A 11 -30.71 -7.46 -5.97
CA LYS A 11 -31.86 -6.98 -5.18
C LYS A 11 -31.38 -5.99 -4.11
N GLY A 12 -31.80 -4.73 -4.23
CA GLY A 12 -31.44 -3.65 -3.31
C GLY A 12 -30.09 -2.98 -3.56
N HIS A 13 -29.27 -3.46 -4.50
CA HIS A 13 -27.97 -2.88 -4.82
C HIS A 13 -27.94 -2.30 -6.24
N TYR A 14 -27.58 -1.02 -6.31
CA TYR A 14 -27.47 -0.27 -7.55
C TYR A 14 -26.02 0.12 -7.80
N GLY A 15 -25.67 0.19 -9.08
CA GLY A 15 -24.44 0.85 -9.50
C GLY A 15 -24.43 2.33 -9.13
N ALA A 16 -23.31 2.99 -9.41
CA ALA A 16 -23.16 4.42 -9.26
C ALA A 16 -22.62 5.06 -10.53
N ILE A 17 -23.07 6.28 -10.81
CA ILE A 17 -22.65 7.09 -11.94
C ILE A 17 -22.23 8.46 -11.40
N CYS A 18 -21.03 8.90 -11.74
CA CYS A 18 -20.54 10.24 -11.42
C CYS A 18 -21.40 11.29 -12.12
N GLN A 19 -21.75 12.35 -11.39
CA GLN A 19 -22.55 13.44 -11.98
C GLN A 19 -21.74 14.43 -12.82
N TYR A 20 -20.41 14.37 -12.72
CA TYR A 20 -19.50 15.35 -13.32
C TYR A 20 -18.80 14.83 -14.58
N CYS A 21 -18.74 13.52 -14.77
CA CYS A 21 -18.02 12.91 -15.88
C CYS A 21 -18.73 11.70 -16.46
N THR A 22 -18.43 11.39 -17.72
CA THR A 22 -18.94 10.19 -18.40
C THR A 22 -18.26 8.91 -17.94
N GLN A 23 -16.99 9.03 -17.51
CA GLN A 23 -16.08 7.91 -17.22
C GLN A 23 -16.35 7.24 -15.86
N GLY A 24 -16.83 7.99 -14.87
CA GLY A 24 -17.06 7.48 -13.52
C GLY A 24 -18.32 6.62 -13.44
N ARG A 25 -18.23 5.34 -13.78
CA ARG A 25 -19.35 4.38 -13.70
C ARG A 25 -18.90 3.12 -12.97
N TRP A 26 -19.66 2.70 -11.98
CA TRP A 26 -19.36 1.53 -11.14
C TRP A 26 -20.56 0.59 -11.07
N GLN A 27 -20.31 -0.71 -11.25
CA GLN A 27 -21.34 -1.75 -11.13
C GLN A 27 -21.84 -1.91 -9.69
N CYS A 28 -20.98 -1.63 -8.70
CA CYS A 28 -21.32 -1.65 -7.29
C CYS A 28 -20.73 -0.40 -6.60
N ARG A 29 -21.47 0.17 -5.65
CA ARG A 29 -21.01 1.32 -4.85
C ARG A 29 -19.88 0.89 -3.92
N LYS A 30 -18.64 1.29 -4.24
CA LYS A 30 -17.47 1.21 -3.36
C LYS A 30 -17.07 2.64 -2.97
N PRO A 31 -17.57 3.17 -1.84
CA PRO A 31 -17.39 4.58 -1.47
C PRO A 31 -15.93 5.04 -1.54
N ALA A 32 -14.99 4.27 -0.98
CA ALA A 32 -13.57 4.61 -0.98
C ALA A 32 -13.00 4.88 -2.39
N ILE A 33 -13.37 4.06 -3.38
CA ILE A 33 -12.90 4.19 -4.77
C ILE A 33 -13.56 5.41 -5.43
N MET A 34 -14.85 5.60 -5.21
CA MET A 34 -15.63 6.69 -5.78
C MET A 34 -15.14 8.05 -5.25
N GLU A 35 -14.84 8.13 -3.97
CA GLU A 35 -14.35 9.32 -3.29
C GLU A 35 -12.93 9.69 -3.77
N SER A 36 -12.01 8.72 -3.84
CA SER A 36 -10.67 8.95 -4.40
C SER A 36 -10.72 9.37 -5.87
N TYR A 37 -11.61 8.75 -6.66
CA TYR A 37 -11.83 9.14 -8.05
C TYR A 37 -12.31 10.58 -8.17
N LEU A 38 -13.28 11.00 -7.35
CA LEU A 38 -13.81 12.36 -7.38
C LEU A 38 -12.76 13.40 -6.95
N ALA A 39 -11.91 13.06 -5.97
CA ALA A 39 -10.82 13.92 -5.52
C ALA A 39 -9.72 14.12 -6.58
N LEU A 40 -9.26 13.03 -7.20
CA LEU A 40 -8.00 13.03 -7.97
C LEU A 40 -8.16 12.84 -9.48
N HIS A 41 -9.19 12.14 -9.94
CA HIS A 41 -9.24 11.62 -11.31
C HIS A 41 -10.41 12.15 -12.14
N CYS A 42 -11.47 12.65 -11.51
CA CYS A 42 -12.64 13.15 -12.23
C CYS A 42 -12.29 14.41 -13.04
N LYS A 43 -12.47 14.33 -14.37
CA LYS A 43 -12.15 15.40 -15.33
C LYS A 43 -13.23 16.46 -15.48
N GLY A 44 -14.47 16.18 -15.06
CA GLY A 44 -15.56 17.16 -15.15
C GLY A 44 -16.06 17.43 -16.57
N ASP A 45 -15.94 16.47 -17.49
CA ASP A 45 -16.32 16.58 -18.91
C ASP A 45 -17.82 16.81 -19.15
N ILE A 46 -18.69 16.40 -18.21
CA ILE A 46 -20.12 16.74 -18.26
C ILE A 46 -20.35 18.12 -17.63
N ARG A 47 -19.77 18.33 -16.45
CA ARG A 47 -19.75 19.62 -15.76
C ARG A 47 -18.53 19.68 -14.82
N PRO A 48 -17.91 20.85 -14.63
CA PRO A 48 -16.78 20.97 -13.71
C PRO A 48 -17.13 20.48 -12.31
N VAL A 49 -16.18 19.80 -11.66
CA VAL A 49 -16.29 19.45 -10.24
C VAL A 49 -16.01 20.73 -9.44
N PRO A 50 -16.96 21.22 -8.62
CA PRO A 50 -16.71 22.39 -7.76
C PRO A 50 -15.51 22.16 -6.84
N ASP A 51 -14.68 23.20 -6.66
CA ASP A 51 -13.44 23.09 -5.88
C ASP A 51 -13.70 22.66 -4.43
N ASN A 52 -14.77 23.17 -3.81
CA ASN A 52 -15.18 22.79 -2.46
C ASN A 52 -15.50 21.29 -2.36
N VAL A 53 -16.12 20.71 -3.39
CA VAL A 53 -16.41 19.26 -3.46
C VAL A 53 -15.12 18.48 -3.61
N ARG A 54 -14.23 18.90 -4.52
CA ARG A 54 -12.94 18.23 -4.74
C ARG A 54 -12.07 18.27 -3.47
N GLN A 55 -11.97 19.43 -2.84
CA GLN A 55 -11.21 19.64 -1.61
C GLN A 55 -11.79 18.86 -0.43
N LYS A 56 -13.12 18.83 -0.27
CA LYS A 56 -13.79 18.00 0.74
C LYS A 56 -13.37 16.53 0.63
N TRP A 57 -13.44 15.96 -0.56
CA TRP A 57 -13.09 14.56 -0.77
C TRP A 57 -11.58 14.30 -0.68
N LEU A 58 -10.74 15.25 -1.10
CA LEU A 58 -9.29 15.18 -0.90
C LEU A 58 -8.93 15.05 0.58
N ILE A 59 -9.49 15.93 1.43
CA ILE A 59 -9.28 15.90 2.87
C ILE A 59 -9.82 14.60 3.48
N TYR A 60 -11.00 14.18 3.06
CA TYR A 60 -11.61 12.95 3.57
C TYR A 60 -10.79 11.70 3.24
N VAL A 61 -10.29 11.59 2.00
CA VAL A 61 -9.44 10.48 1.54
C VAL A 61 -8.11 10.48 2.29
N ALA A 62 -7.49 11.65 2.49
CA ALA A 62 -6.23 11.77 3.24
C ALA A 62 -6.38 11.32 4.70
N LYS A 63 -7.46 11.75 5.38
CA LYS A 63 -7.72 11.43 6.79
C LYS A 63 -8.28 10.02 7.04
N ARG A 64 -8.59 9.25 5.97
CA ARG A 64 -9.28 7.96 6.09
C ARG A 64 -8.52 6.95 6.95
N ASN A 65 -7.18 6.96 6.90
CA ASN A 65 -6.33 6.00 7.61
C ASN A 65 -5.74 6.54 8.93
N GLU A 66 -5.87 7.84 9.18
CA GLU A 66 -5.42 8.46 10.44
C GLU A 66 -6.36 8.08 11.61
N LYS A 67 -7.66 7.97 11.33
CA LYS A 67 -8.69 7.64 12.34
C LYS A 67 -8.60 6.22 12.94
N THR A 68 -7.83 5.34 12.33
CA THR A 68 -7.62 3.96 12.81
C THR A 68 -6.58 3.85 13.92
N LYS A 69 -5.89 4.94 14.29
CA LYS A 69 -4.85 4.93 15.34
C LYS A 69 -5.29 5.45 16.71
N ASP A 70 -6.48 6.05 16.81
CA ASP A 70 -6.92 6.75 18.03
C ASP A 70 -8.09 6.08 18.78
N ASN A 71 -8.47 4.84 18.44
CA ASN A 71 -9.57 4.12 19.10
C ASN A 71 -9.23 2.65 19.35
N ASP A 72 -8.17 2.38 20.09
CA ASP A 72 -8.00 1.07 20.75
C ASP A 72 -7.77 1.29 22.25
N ASP A 73 -8.79 1.88 22.88
CA ASP A 73 -9.03 1.87 24.32
C ASP A 73 -10.55 1.94 24.52
N SER A 74 -11.21 0.79 24.53
CA SER A 74 -12.30 0.43 25.46
C SER A 74 -13.00 -0.85 25.01
N ASP A 75 -12.75 -1.88 25.82
CA ASP A 75 -13.58 -3.03 26.14
C ASP A 75 -14.99 -3.09 25.53
N ASN A 76 -15.26 -4.13 24.74
CA ASN A 76 -16.45 -4.93 25.03
C ASN A 76 -16.27 -6.39 24.61
N GLU A 77 -16.32 -7.24 25.63
CA GLU A 77 -16.37 -8.67 25.58
C GLU A 77 -17.66 -9.17 24.89
N SER A 78 -17.57 -10.38 24.32
CA SER A 78 -18.64 -11.20 23.77
C SER A 78 -19.13 -10.87 22.36
N LEU A 79 -18.64 -11.66 21.39
CA LEU A 79 -19.46 -12.57 20.59
C LEU A 79 -18.53 -13.46 19.74
N LEU A 80 -18.27 -14.66 20.27
CA LEU A 80 -17.66 -15.78 19.56
C LEU A 80 -18.48 -16.12 18.30
N SER A 81 -17.87 -15.97 17.12
CA SER A 81 -18.24 -16.79 15.97
C SER A 81 -16.98 -17.36 15.32
N LYS A 82 -16.83 -18.67 15.50
CA LYS A 82 -15.77 -19.55 14.99
C LYS A 82 -15.35 -19.20 13.56
N ARG A 83 -14.11 -18.74 13.40
CA ARG A 83 -13.35 -18.98 12.17
C ARG A 83 -11.89 -19.24 12.55
N SER A 84 -11.54 -20.52 12.41
CA SER A 84 -10.21 -21.13 12.36
C SER A 84 -9.03 -20.26 12.81
N LYS A 85 -8.52 -20.54 14.02
CA LYS A 85 -7.18 -20.14 14.45
C LYS A 85 -6.15 -20.85 13.56
N THR A 86 -5.82 -20.29 12.41
CA THR A 86 -4.44 -20.37 11.94
C THR A 86 -3.63 -19.57 12.94
N SER A 87 -2.68 -20.25 13.59
CA SER A 87 -1.71 -19.67 14.50
C SER A 87 -1.08 -18.43 13.87
N HIS A 88 -1.61 -17.26 14.17
CA HIS A 88 -0.84 -16.03 14.12
C HIS A 88 0.16 -16.21 15.26
N THR A 89 1.32 -16.78 14.94
CA THR A 89 2.50 -16.55 15.76
C THR A 89 2.61 -15.04 15.85
N ASP A 90 2.41 -14.50 17.05
CA ASP A 90 2.83 -13.16 17.40
C ASP A 90 4.30 -13.06 16.97
N PHE A 91 4.52 -12.51 15.78
CA PHE A 91 5.86 -12.15 15.34
C PHE A 91 6.29 -11.12 16.36
N ASN A 92 7.19 -11.51 17.26
CA ASN A 92 7.82 -10.62 18.21
C ASN A 92 8.28 -9.39 17.42
N LEU A 93 7.55 -8.27 17.54
CA LEU A 93 7.85 -7.03 16.83
C LEU A 93 9.22 -6.46 17.24
N PHE A 94 9.84 -7.03 18.28
CA PHE A 94 11.08 -6.58 18.88
C PHE A 94 12.23 -7.57 18.80
N GLU A 95 12.06 -8.75 18.18
CA GLU A 95 13.21 -9.65 18.04
C GLU A 95 14.17 -9.08 16.98
N PRO A 96 15.44 -8.81 17.34
CA PRO A 96 16.40 -8.32 16.39
C PRO A 96 16.57 -9.35 15.28
N ILE A 97 16.47 -8.89 14.03
CA ILE A 97 16.66 -9.74 12.86
C ILE A 97 18.04 -10.42 12.93
N SER A 98 18.08 -11.74 12.74
CA SER A 98 19.36 -12.46 12.73
C SER A 98 20.25 -11.97 11.58
N ASN A 99 21.58 -12.06 11.74
CA ASN A 99 22.52 -11.66 10.70
C ASN A 99 22.30 -12.42 9.39
N GLU A 100 21.99 -13.72 9.49
CA GLU A 100 21.68 -14.57 8.34
C GLU A 100 20.43 -14.09 7.59
N ARG A 101 19.35 -13.78 8.33
CA ARG A 101 18.13 -13.26 7.74
C ARG A 101 18.33 -11.87 7.12
N ASN A 102 19.15 -11.02 7.73
CA ASN A 102 19.51 -9.72 7.17
C ASN A 102 20.27 -9.89 5.83
N HIS A 103 21.24 -10.81 5.79
CA HIS A 103 21.98 -11.13 4.58
C HIS A 103 21.06 -11.65 3.45
N GLU A 104 20.12 -12.55 3.76
CA GLU A 104 19.12 -13.01 2.79
C GLU A 104 18.25 -11.88 2.23
N LEU A 105 17.82 -10.96 3.09
CA LEU A 105 17.02 -9.81 2.67
C LEU A 105 17.82 -8.85 1.78
N ASN A 106 19.07 -8.57 2.11
CA ASN A 106 19.95 -7.73 1.28
C ASN A 106 20.14 -8.34 -0.12
N LYS A 107 20.32 -9.65 -0.18
CA LYS A 107 20.43 -10.38 -1.44
C LYS A 107 19.13 -10.34 -2.25
N ALA A 108 17.98 -10.54 -1.60
CA ALA A 108 16.67 -10.43 -2.26
C ALA A 108 16.44 -9.00 -2.78
N LEU A 109 16.82 -7.99 -1.99
CA LEU A 109 16.74 -6.57 -2.35
C LEU A 109 17.55 -6.27 -3.61
N ILE A 110 18.80 -6.71 -3.68
CA ILE A 110 19.65 -6.47 -4.86
C ILE A 110 19.07 -7.12 -6.10
N LYS A 111 18.63 -8.38 -6.00
CA LYS A 111 18.01 -9.07 -7.12
C LYS A 111 16.78 -8.33 -7.62
N ALA A 112 15.91 -7.87 -6.71
CA ALA A 112 14.75 -7.08 -7.08
C ALA A 112 15.15 -5.77 -7.77
N PHE A 113 16.15 -5.06 -7.24
CA PHE A 113 16.61 -3.79 -7.82
C PHE A 113 17.23 -3.98 -9.21
N VAL A 114 18.10 -4.98 -9.38
CA VAL A 114 18.76 -5.26 -10.65
C VAL A 114 17.75 -5.78 -11.68
N CYS A 115 16.93 -6.77 -11.33
CA CYS A 115 15.99 -7.38 -12.27
C CYS A 115 14.83 -6.46 -12.66
N ALA A 116 14.47 -5.49 -11.82
CA ALA A 116 13.44 -4.49 -12.12
C ALA A 116 14.04 -3.13 -12.57
N GLU A 117 15.35 -3.07 -12.82
CA GLU A 117 16.06 -1.85 -13.25
C GLU A 117 15.83 -0.64 -12.32
N ILE A 118 15.64 -0.90 -11.02
CA ILE A 118 15.43 0.12 -10.01
C ILE A 118 16.80 0.69 -9.61
N SER A 119 16.98 1.99 -9.78
CA SER A 119 18.20 2.68 -9.34
C SER A 119 18.42 2.49 -7.84
N PHE A 120 19.65 2.12 -7.44
CA PHE A 120 20.02 2.03 -6.02
C PHE A 120 19.82 3.34 -5.25
N SER A 121 19.74 4.49 -5.93
CA SER A 121 19.42 5.78 -5.27
C SER A 121 18.04 5.79 -4.61
N VAL A 122 17.11 4.94 -5.06
CA VAL A 122 15.77 4.79 -4.50
C VAL A 122 15.81 4.31 -3.04
N ILE A 123 16.81 3.53 -2.63
CA ILE A 123 16.90 3.00 -1.25
C ILE A 123 17.11 4.09 -0.20
N ASN A 124 17.65 5.24 -0.59
CA ASN A 124 17.87 6.36 0.31
C ASN A 124 16.59 7.20 0.51
N ASN A 125 15.53 6.97 -0.28
CA ASN A 125 14.27 7.68 -0.13
C ASN A 125 13.60 7.26 1.21
N PRO A 126 13.21 8.21 2.08
CA PRO A 126 12.65 7.89 3.39
C PRO A 126 11.39 7.03 3.31
N PHE A 127 10.51 7.26 2.32
CA PHE A 127 9.30 6.46 2.14
C PHE A 127 9.60 5.01 1.76
N VAL A 128 10.67 4.79 0.99
CA VAL A 128 11.13 3.45 0.62
C VAL A 128 11.72 2.74 1.83
N ARG A 129 12.50 3.45 2.66
CA ARG A 129 13.04 2.89 3.90
C ARG A 129 11.93 2.52 4.88
N ASP A 130 10.92 3.37 5.01
CA ASP A 130 9.78 3.09 5.88
C ASP A 130 8.91 1.96 5.33
N LEU A 131 8.77 1.82 4.01
CA LEU A 131 8.14 0.65 3.39
C LEU A 131 8.84 -0.65 3.80
N PHE A 132 10.18 -0.71 3.77
CA PHE A 132 10.91 -1.91 4.20
C PHE A 132 10.73 -2.20 5.70
N LYS A 133 10.71 -1.18 6.56
CA LYS A 133 10.41 -1.36 8.00
C LYS A 133 9.00 -1.89 8.24
N LEU A 134 8.02 -1.46 7.44
CA LEU A 134 6.64 -1.92 7.53
C LEU A 134 6.48 -3.36 7.04
N MET A 135 7.21 -3.76 5.98
CA MET A 135 7.15 -5.11 5.43
C MET A 135 7.92 -6.12 6.29
N VAL A 136 9.04 -5.71 6.90
CA VAL A 136 9.90 -6.58 7.71
C VAL A 136 10.34 -5.83 8.97
N SER A 137 9.75 -6.21 10.12
CA SER A 137 10.12 -5.63 11.41
C SER A 137 11.61 -5.87 11.69
N GLY A 138 12.30 -4.85 12.21
CA GLY A 138 13.71 -4.91 12.57
C GLY A 138 14.69 -4.87 11.38
N TYR A 139 14.24 -4.94 10.13
CA TYR A 139 15.12 -4.80 8.97
C TYR A 139 15.37 -3.33 8.63
N THR A 140 16.64 -2.94 8.63
CA THR A 140 17.07 -1.65 8.10
C THR A 140 17.84 -1.89 6.81
N PRO A 141 17.31 -1.46 5.65
CA PRO A 141 18.01 -1.65 4.40
C PRO A 141 19.35 -0.88 4.39
N PRO A 142 20.38 -1.43 3.75
CA PRO A 142 21.68 -0.78 3.62
C PRO A 142 21.55 0.50 2.78
N GLY A 143 22.47 1.44 3.01
CA GLY A 143 22.53 2.66 2.21
C GLY A 143 22.94 2.36 0.76
N ARG A 144 22.64 3.29 -0.14
CA ARG A 144 22.95 3.16 -1.58
C ARG A 144 24.37 2.68 -1.87
N LEU A 145 25.38 3.25 -1.22
CA LEU A 145 26.78 2.93 -1.50
C LEU A 145 27.08 1.47 -1.14
N THR A 146 26.71 1.05 0.07
CA THR A 146 26.88 -0.34 0.53
C THR A 146 26.13 -1.33 -0.36
N LEU A 147 24.93 -0.96 -0.83
CA LEU A 147 24.13 -1.79 -1.72
C LEU A 147 24.75 -1.90 -3.13
N ALA A 148 25.29 -0.81 -3.66
CA ALA A 148 25.84 -0.71 -5.01
C ALA A 148 27.30 -1.20 -5.16
N SER A 149 28.04 -1.29 -4.05
CA SER A 149 29.38 -1.89 -4.02
C SER A 149 29.31 -3.27 -3.38
N ASN A 150 29.64 -3.38 -2.09
CA ASN A 150 30.01 -4.61 -1.41
C ASN A 150 29.02 -5.74 -1.65
N ILE A 151 27.73 -5.47 -1.46
CA ILE A 151 26.70 -6.51 -1.53
C ILE A 151 26.39 -6.85 -3.01
N PHE A 152 26.44 -5.87 -3.92
CA PHE A 152 26.26 -6.12 -5.35
C PHE A 152 27.44 -6.88 -5.93
N ASP A 153 28.67 -6.45 -5.64
CA ASP A 153 29.91 -7.08 -6.09
C ASP A 153 30.01 -8.52 -5.58
N GLU A 154 29.64 -8.78 -4.33
CA GLU A 154 29.60 -10.12 -3.76
C GLU A 154 28.58 -11.01 -4.49
N GLU A 155 27.37 -10.52 -4.73
CA GLU A 155 26.35 -11.30 -5.45
C GLU A 155 26.71 -11.50 -6.92
N ALA A 156 27.30 -10.50 -7.58
CA ALA A 156 27.80 -10.60 -8.95
C ALA A 156 28.90 -11.68 -9.05
N ALA A 157 29.88 -11.65 -8.15
CA ALA A 157 30.93 -12.67 -8.09
C ALA A 157 30.36 -14.09 -7.90
N ARG A 158 29.39 -14.25 -6.99
CA ARG A 158 28.72 -15.54 -6.75
C ARG A 158 27.96 -16.04 -7.97
N VAL A 159 27.35 -15.15 -8.76
CA VAL A 159 26.67 -15.53 -10.01
C VAL A 159 27.70 -15.92 -11.06
N THR A 160 28.77 -15.14 -11.24
CA THR A 160 29.83 -15.44 -12.21
C THR A 160 30.44 -16.82 -11.98
N VAL A 161 30.73 -17.20 -10.73
CA VAL A 161 31.27 -18.54 -10.37
C VAL A 161 30.27 -19.67 -10.63
N ARG A 162 28.97 -19.41 -10.63
CA ARG A 162 27.95 -20.44 -10.90
C ARG A 162 27.70 -20.67 -12.39
N VAL A 163 27.97 -19.66 -13.20
CA VAL A 163 27.72 -19.67 -14.64
C VAL A 163 28.97 -20.04 -15.43
N GLY A 164 30.17 -19.70 -14.91
CA GLY A 164 31.46 -20.15 -15.44
C GLY A 164 31.86 -21.53 -14.92
#